data_AF-A0A9J6H8N3-F1
#
_entry.id   AF-A0A9J6H8N3-F1
#
_cell.length_a   1.000
_cell.length_b   1.000
_cell.length_c   1.000
_cell.angle_alpha   90.00
_cell.angle_beta   90.00
_cell.angle_gamma   90.00
#
_symmetry.space_group_name_H-M   'P 1'
#
loop_
_entity.id
_entity.type
_entity.pdbx_description
1 polymer ?
#
loop_
_entity_poly.entity_id
_entity_poly.type
_entity_poly.pdbx_seq_one_letter_code
_entity_poly.pdbx_strand_id
1 'polypeptide(L)'
;MAVHSKEEVERCKKQDLLEEMLAEMTGEFPALSKVFVKERDIFLAYSLRLAASPVPCMHSPCGEQPTVVVGVVGIGHVPGIVENWDKVSDADIPPIMRIPEPSLPSKVLKLSIRASLISLVAWGCWKALPHSVTQKPVDWVCAFIQH
;
A
#
# COMPACT_ATOMS: atom_id res chain seq x y z
N MET A 1 -33.08 -22.37 -3.00
CA MET A 1 -32.52 -23.23 -1.93
C MET A 1 -31.15 -23.69 -2.38
N ALA A 2 -30.07 -23.12 -1.83
CA ALA A 2 -28.72 -23.64 -2.04
C ALA A 2 -28.30 -24.41 -0.79
N VAL A 3 -28.40 -25.74 -0.87
CA VAL A 3 -27.92 -26.67 0.15
C VAL A 3 -26.38 -26.64 0.08
N HIS A 4 -25.73 -26.00 1.04
CA HIS A 4 -24.26 -26.04 1.18
C HIS A 4 -23.84 -27.35 1.86
N SER A 5 -22.77 -28.00 1.38
CA SER A 5 -22.21 -29.19 2.02
C SER A 5 -21.52 -28.84 3.35
N LYS A 6 -21.62 -29.70 4.37
CA LYS A 6 -21.05 -29.48 5.72
C LYS A 6 -19.53 -29.19 5.72
N GLU A 7 -18.81 -29.68 4.71
CA GLU A 7 -17.37 -29.51 4.56
C GLU A 7 -16.97 -28.12 4.04
N GLU A 8 -17.85 -27.43 3.32
CA GLU A 8 -17.58 -26.10 2.75
C GLU A 8 -17.78 -24.97 3.77
N VAL A 9 -18.67 -25.17 4.73
CA VAL A 9 -18.92 -24.26 5.87
C VAL A 9 -17.78 -24.34 6.90
N GLU A 10 -17.22 -25.54 7.13
CA GLU A 10 -16.09 -25.76 8.04
C GLU A 10 -14.74 -25.26 7.48
N ARG A 11 -14.63 -25.04 6.18
CA ARG A 11 -13.45 -24.39 5.56
C ARG A 11 -13.53 -22.86 5.60
N CYS A 12 -14.73 -22.28 5.65
CA CYS A 12 -14.93 -20.85 5.94
C CYS A 12 -14.50 -20.51 7.38
N LYS A 13 -14.59 -21.48 8.31
CA LYS A 13 -13.96 -21.41 9.66
C LYS A 13 -12.42 -21.40 9.66
N LYS A 14 -11.73 -21.75 8.57
CA LYS A 14 -10.28 -21.50 8.42
C LYS A 14 -9.97 -20.12 7.86
N GLN A 15 -10.95 -19.44 7.28
CA GLN A 15 -10.85 -18.02 6.90
C GLN A 15 -10.87 -17.13 8.16
N ASP A 16 -11.60 -17.53 9.20
CA ASP A 16 -11.41 -17.00 10.57
C ASP A 16 -9.97 -17.20 11.03
N LEU A 17 -9.27 -18.28 10.71
CA LEU A 17 -7.89 -18.50 11.18
C LEU A 17 -6.88 -17.42 10.73
N LEU A 18 -7.03 -16.85 9.53
CA LEU A 18 -6.20 -15.74 9.04
C LEU A 18 -6.60 -14.42 9.70
N GLU A 19 -7.89 -14.23 9.92
CA GLU A 19 -8.46 -13.07 10.61
C GLU A 19 -8.21 -13.13 12.13
N GLU A 20 -8.11 -14.33 12.70
CA GLU A 20 -7.83 -14.71 14.10
C GLU A 20 -6.33 -14.61 14.36
N MET A 21 -5.46 -15.03 13.44
CA MET A 21 -4.03 -14.69 13.49
C MET A 21 -3.80 -13.18 13.37
N LEU A 22 -4.54 -12.50 12.48
CA LEU A 22 -4.50 -11.04 12.41
C LEU A 22 -5.12 -10.39 13.64
N ALA A 23 -6.13 -10.99 14.29
CA ALA A 23 -6.84 -10.48 15.47
C ALA A 23 -6.05 -10.68 16.75
N GLU A 24 -5.43 -11.84 16.93
CA GLU A 24 -4.48 -12.13 18.00
C GLU A 24 -3.24 -11.21 17.88
N MET A 25 -2.89 -10.81 16.66
CA MET A 25 -1.94 -9.72 16.38
C MET A 25 -2.58 -8.32 16.25
N THR A 26 -3.90 -8.12 16.32
CA THR A 26 -4.49 -6.76 16.24
C THR A 26 -4.30 -5.97 17.52
N GLY A 27 -3.91 -6.65 18.62
CA GLY A 27 -3.27 -5.99 19.76
C GLY A 27 -1.91 -5.38 19.39
N GLU A 28 -1.20 -5.94 18.40
CA GLU A 28 0.11 -5.48 17.93
C GLU A 28 0.05 -4.56 16.70
N PHE A 29 -0.89 -4.77 15.75
CA PHE A 29 -0.92 -4.02 14.46
C PHE A 29 -2.35 -3.74 13.90
N PRO A 30 -3.17 -2.91 14.58
CA PRO A 30 -4.52 -2.56 14.10
C PRO A 30 -4.53 -1.82 12.76
N ALA A 31 -3.42 -1.18 12.39
CA ALA A 31 -3.25 -0.50 11.11
C ALA A 31 -3.32 -1.47 9.91
N LEU A 32 -2.87 -2.72 10.08
CA LEU A 32 -2.88 -3.71 9.00
C LEU A 32 -4.30 -4.18 8.70
N SER A 33 -5.09 -4.54 9.72
CA SER A 33 -6.51 -4.91 9.53
C SER A 33 -7.30 -3.80 8.83
N LYS A 34 -7.03 -2.53 9.19
CA LYS A 34 -7.65 -1.38 8.52
C LYS A 34 -7.34 -1.35 7.01
N VAL A 35 -6.07 -1.42 6.64
CA VAL A 35 -5.65 -1.33 5.23
C VAL A 35 -6.04 -2.58 4.42
N PHE A 36 -5.84 -3.76 4.99
CA PHE A 36 -6.03 -5.02 4.27
C PHE A 36 -7.48 -5.49 4.22
N VAL A 37 -8.33 -5.14 5.20
CA VAL A 37 -9.74 -5.59 5.24
C VAL A 37 -10.66 -4.42 4.97
N LYS A 38 -10.67 -3.40 5.84
CA LYS A 38 -11.67 -2.32 5.77
C LYS A 38 -11.55 -1.46 4.51
N GLU A 39 -10.35 -0.99 4.18
CA GLU A 39 -10.13 -0.16 2.99
C GLU A 39 -10.43 -0.94 1.70
N ARG A 40 -10.15 -2.24 1.69
CA ARG A 40 -10.50 -3.12 0.57
C ARG A 40 -12.02 -3.24 0.42
N ASP A 41 -12.75 -3.47 1.49
CA ASP A 41 -14.21 -3.62 1.45
C ASP A 41 -14.90 -2.33 0.97
N ILE A 42 -14.40 -1.17 1.42
CA ILE A 42 -14.84 0.16 0.95
C ILE A 42 -14.66 0.28 -0.57
N PHE A 43 -13.48 -0.09 -1.08
CA PHE A 43 -13.20 -0.03 -2.51
C PHE A 43 -14.09 -1.00 -3.33
N LEU A 44 -14.30 -2.22 -2.83
CA LEU A 44 -15.13 -3.23 -3.49
C LEU A 44 -16.60 -2.80 -3.55
N ALA A 45 -17.13 -2.28 -2.44
CA ALA A 45 -18.50 -1.77 -2.38
C ALA A 45 -18.71 -0.62 -3.37
N TYR A 46 -17.80 0.35 -3.38
CA TYR A 46 -17.83 1.47 -4.31
C TYR A 46 -17.75 1.01 -5.77
N SER A 47 -16.83 0.10 -6.09
CA SER A 47 -16.65 -0.38 -7.46
C SER A 47 -17.89 -1.10 -8.00
N LEU A 48 -18.55 -1.91 -7.15
CA LEU A 48 -19.80 -2.57 -7.51
C LEU A 48 -20.95 -1.58 -7.71
N ARG A 49 -21.06 -0.57 -6.83
CA ARG A 49 -22.06 0.49 -6.95
C ARG A 49 -21.87 1.32 -8.21
N LEU A 50 -20.62 1.67 -8.53
CA LEU A 50 -20.27 2.39 -9.75
C LEU A 50 -20.62 1.55 -10.99
N ALA A 51 -20.32 0.26 -10.98
CA ALA A 51 -20.68 -0.65 -12.07
C ALA A 51 -22.20 -0.81 -12.24
N ALA A 52 -22.96 -0.77 -11.14
CA ALA A 52 -24.42 -0.85 -11.14
C ALA A 52 -25.13 0.49 -11.41
N SER A 53 -24.37 1.57 -11.59
CA SER A 53 -24.95 2.89 -11.82
C SER A 53 -25.61 2.98 -13.21
N PRO A 54 -26.76 3.67 -13.33
CA PRO A 54 -27.47 3.79 -14.60
C PRO A 54 -26.57 4.34 -15.71
N VAL A 55 -26.68 3.77 -16.90
CA VAL A 55 -25.87 4.19 -18.05
C VAL A 55 -26.69 5.20 -18.87
N PRO A 56 -26.09 6.32 -19.32
CA PRO A 56 -26.75 7.26 -20.21
C PRO A 56 -27.21 6.56 -21.49
N CYS A 57 -28.49 6.68 -21.82
CA CYS A 57 -29.08 6.05 -23.00
C CYS A 57 -30.03 7.02 -23.69
N MET A 58 -29.67 7.45 -24.92
CA MET A 58 -30.47 8.40 -25.70
C MET A 58 -31.84 7.86 -26.14
N HIS A 59 -32.05 6.55 -26.04
CA HIS A 59 -33.30 5.89 -26.43
C HIS A 59 -34.24 5.63 -25.25
N SER A 60 -33.85 5.99 -24.03
CA SER A 60 -34.70 5.88 -22.83
C SER A 60 -35.48 7.19 -22.60
N PRO A 61 -36.79 7.14 -22.28
CA PRO A 61 -37.57 8.34 -21.99
C PRO A 61 -37.06 9.14 -20.77
N CYS A 62 -36.33 8.51 -19.85
CA CYS A 62 -35.66 9.19 -18.74
C CYS A 62 -34.19 9.56 -19.03
N GLY A 63 -33.65 9.25 -20.22
CA GLY A 63 -32.24 9.51 -20.58
C GLY A 63 -31.22 8.55 -19.94
N GLU A 64 -31.66 7.67 -19.04
CA GLU A 64 -30.84 6.67 -18.36
C GLU A 64 -31.47 5.27 -18.52
N GLN A 65 -30.63 4.24 -18.62
CA GLN A 65 -31.06 2.85 -18.65
C GLN A 65 -30.61 2.14 -17.38
N PRO A 66 -31.53 1.49 -16.63
CA PRO A 66 -31.15 0.73 -15.44
C PRO A 66 -30.28 -0.47 -15.84
N THR A 67 -29.16 -0.62 -15.17
CA THR A 67 -28.21 -1.72 -15.38
C THR A 67 -28.41 -2.80 -14.32
N VAL A 68 -28.57 -4.04 -14.77
CA VAL A 68 -28.55 -5.20 -13.88
C VAL A 68 -27.16 -5.80 -13.89
N VAL A 69 -26.49 -5.77 -12.75
CA VAL A 69 -25.12 -6.27 -12.58
C VAL A 69 -25.11 -7.39 -11.56
N VAL A 70 -24.39 -8.46 -11.87
CA VAL A 70 -24.12 -9.56 -10.93
C VAL A 70 -22.66 -9.49 -10.53
N GLY A 71 -22.40 -9.07 -9.30
CA GLY A 71 -21.06 -9.06 -8.70
C GLY A 71 -20.76 -10.40 -8.04
N VAL A 72 -19.66 -11.05 -8.44
CA VAL A 72 -19.15 -12.25 -7.75
C VAL A 72 -18.04 -11.83 -6.81
N VAL A 73 -18.22 -12.09 -5.51
CA VAL A 73 -17.30 -11.66 -4.45
C VAL A 73 -16.96 -12.81 -3.51
N GLY A 74 -15.80 -12.73 -2.88
CA GLY A 74 -15.39 -13.68 -1.85
C GLY A 74 -16.22 -13.53 -0.57
N ILE A 75 -16.52 -14.66 0.08
CA ILE A 75 -17.41 -14.72 1.26
C ILE A 75 -16.97 -13.81 2.42
N GLY A 76 -15.67 -13.62 2.63
CA GLY A 76 -15.13 -12.72 3.67
C GLY A 76 -15.40 -11.23 3.42
N HIS A 77 -15.64 -10.82 2.17
CA HIS A 77 -15.89 -9.42 1.81
C HIS A 77 -17.38 -9.09 1.74
N VAL A 78 -18.25 -10.10 1.61
CA VAL A 78 -19.70 -9.91 1.59
C VAL A 78 -20.20 -9.05 2.77
N PRO A 79 -19.85 -9.32 4.04
CA PRO A 79 -20.34 -8.50 5.16
C PRO A 79 -19.86 -7.04 5.07
N GLY A 80 -18.58 -6.83 4.74
CA GLY A 80 -18.01 -5.48 4.59
C GLY A 80 -18.61 -4.71 3.42
N ILE A 81 -18.91 -5.38 2.30
CA ILE A 81 -19.57 -4.75 1.14
C ILE A 81 -20.99 -4.31 1.49
N VAL A 82 -21.76 -5.17 2.15
CA VAL A 82 -23.14 -4.87 2.58
C VAL A 82 -23.15 -3.71 3.57
N GLU A 83 -22.21 -3.68 4.51
CA GLU A 83 -22.11 -2.60 5.49
C GLU A 83 -21.79 -1.24 4.85
N ASN A 84 -20.98 -1.24 3.77
CA ASN A 84 -20.46 -0.04 3.13
C ASN A 84 -21.29 0.44 1.91
N TRP A 85 -22.27 -0.35 1.46
CA TRP A 85 -23.00 -0.14 0.20
C TRP A 85 -23.52 1.29 -0.01
N ASP A 86 -24.19 1.85 1.00
CA ASP A 86 -24.78 3.21 0.94
C ASP A 86 -23.93 4.27 1.65
N LYS A 87 -22.83 3.88 2.30
CA LYS A 87 -22.00 4.78 3.12
C LYS A 87 -20.84 5.39 2.33
N VAL A 88 -20.34 4.66 1.33
CA VAL A 88 -19.13 5.05 0.59
C VAL A 88 -19.47 6.04 -0.52
N SER A 89 -18.73 7.14 -0.56
CA SER A 89 -18.85 8.20 -1.55
C SER A 89 -17.58 8.35 -2.38
N ASP A 90 -17.65 9.07 -3.51
CA ASP A 90 -16.48 9.34 -4.38
C ASP A 90 -15.30 9.98 -3.64
N ALA A 91 -15.56 10.70 -2.54
CA ALA A 91 -14.55 11.35 -1.71
C ALA A 91 -13.68 10.37 -0.89
N ASP A 92 -14.18 9.16 -0.62
CA ASP A 92 -13.53 8.18 0.25
C ASP A 92 -12.48 7.33 -0.48
N ILE A 93 -12.52 7.31 -1.82
CA ILE A 93 -11.67 6.45 -2.67
C ILE A 93 -10.27 7.04 -2.94
N PRO A 94 -10.10 8.33 -3.25
CA PRO A 94 -8.78 8.90 -3.49
C PRO A 94 -7.79 8.74 -2.33
N PRO A 95 -8.20 8.83 -1.05
CA PRO A 95 -7.31 8.59 0.09
C PRO A 95 -6.78 7.15 0.16
N ILE A 96 -7.63 6.14 -0.06
CA ILE A 96 -7.23 4.72 0.07
C ILE A 96 -6.39 4.22 -1.12
N MET A 97 -6.47 4.91 -2.27
CA MET A 97 -5.67 4.60 -3.46
C MET A 97 -4.28 5.23 -3.45
N ARG A 98 -3.96 6.08 -2.46
CA ARG A 98 -2.67 6.76 -2.36
C ARG A 98 -1.75 6.05 -1.40
N ILE A 99 -0.54 5.73 -1.88
CA ILE A 99 0.53 5.26 -1.02
C ILE A 99 1.09 6.48 -0.26
N PRO A 100 1.12 6.47 1.08
CA PRO A 100 1.66 7.59 1.84
C PRO A 100 3.14 7.79 1.49
N GLU A 101 3.53 9.05 1.28
CA GLU A 101 4.94 9.36 1.05
C GLU A 101 5.80 8.92 2.24
N PRO A 102 7.02 8.40 2.00
CA PRO A 102 7.90 8.04 3.10
C PRO A 102 8.23 9.28 3.92
N SER A 103 8.21 9.11 5.24
CA SER A 103 8.48 10.18 6.18
C SER A 103 9.86 10.83 5.93
N LEU A 104 9.96 12.14 6.14
CA LEU A 104 11.22 12.89 6.05
C LEU A 104 12.39 12.21 6.78
N PRO A 105 12.27 11.71 8.04
CA PRO A 105 13.36 11.01 8.70
C PRO A 105 13.76 9.71 7.99
N SER A 106 12.82 9.00 7.36
CA SER A 106 13.15 7.81 6.56
C SER A 106 14.01 8.16 5.34
N LYS A 107 13.71 9.30 4.69
CA LYS A 107 14.51 9.83 3.57
C LYS A 107 15.92 10.21 4.05
N VAL A 108 16.05 10.92 5.18
CA VAL A 108 17.34 11.31 5.77
C VAL A 108 18.17 10.11 6.20
N LEU A 109 17.56 9.13 6.87
CA LEU A 109 18.26 7.93 7.33
C LEU A 109 18.81 7.12 6.14
N LYS A 110 18.02 6.94 5.07
CA LYS A 110 18.48 6.28 3.84
C LYS A 110 19.67 7.00 3.22
N LEU A 111 19.62 8.34 3.18
CA LEU A 111 20.73 9.14 2.67
C LEU A 111 21.98 9.00 3.54
N SER A 112 21.81 9.03 4.87
CA SER A 112 22.90 8.86 5.84
C SER A 112 23.59 7.51 5.70
N ILE A 113 22.83 6.42 5.54
CA ILE A 113 23.39 5.08 5.34
C ILE A 113 24.20 5.02 4.04
N ARG A 114 23.66 5.56 2.94
CA ARG A 114 24.37 5.62 1.65
C ARG A 114 25.65 6.45 1.74
N ALA A 115 25.58 7.62 2.36
CA ALA A 115 26.74 8.49 2.57
C ALA A 115 27.80 7.81 3.44
N SER A 116 27.38 7.12 4.50
CA SER A 116 28.28 6.36 5.37
C SER A 116 29.02 5.26 4.61
N LEU A 117 28.31 4.46 3.80
CA LEU A 117 28.95 3.41 2.98
C LEU A 117 29.96 4.00 1.98
N ILE A 118 29.59 5.09 1.29
CA ILE A 118 30.51 5.76 0.35
C ILE A 118 31.74 6.30 1.09
N SER A 119 31.54 6.91 2.27
CA SER A 119 32.65 7.44 3.07
C SER A 119 33.62 6.35 3.51
N LEU A 120 33.09 5.18 3.90
CA LEU A 120 33.90 4.04 4.32
C LEU A 120 34.71 3.45 3.16
N VAL A 121 34.09 3.31 2.00
CA VAL A 121 34.78 2.85 0.78
C VAL A 121 35.84 3.85 0.35
N ALA A 122 35.52 5.14 0.31
CA ALA A 122 36.48 6.19 -0.04
C ALA A 122 37.67 6.21 0.94
N TRP A 123 37.41 6.08 2.25
CA TRP A 123 38.45 5.98 3.27
C TRP A 123 39.31 4.73 3.11
N GLY A 124 38.68 3.58 2.85
CA GLY A 124 39.38 2.31 2.59
C GLY A 124 40.27 2.39 1.34
N CYS A 125 39.77 2.96 0.25
CA CYS A 125 40.53 3.23 -0.97
C CYS A 125 41.69 4.21 -0.71
N TRP A 126 41.45 5.30 0.02
CA TRP A 126 42.49 6.27 0.40
C TRP A 126 43.63 5.61 1.16
N LYS A 127 43.31 4.72 2.11
CA LYS A 127 44.31 4.02 2.92
C LYS A 127 45.06 2.94 2.12
N ALA A 128 44.42 2.31 1.15
CA ALA A 128 45.03 1.28 0.31
C ALA A 128 45.89 1.85 -0.83
N LEU A 129 45.74 3.13 -1.17
CA LEU A 129 46.53 3.80 -2.20
C LEU A 129 47.98 4.02 -1.74
N PRO A 130 48.97 3.84 -2.63
CA PRO A 130 50.38 4.09 -2.31
C PRO A 130 50.62 5.56 -1.98
N HIS A 131 51.56 5.81 -1.05
CA HIS A 131 51.86 7.13 -0.48
C HIS A 131 52.16 8.23 -1.54
N SER A 132 52.64 7.84 -2.74
CA SER A 132 52.92 8.75 -3.86
C SER A 132 51.67 9.35 -4.53
N VAL A 133 50.49 8.77 -4.35
CA VAL A 133 49.22 9.29 -4.90
C VAL A 133 48.50 10.18 -3.88
N THR A 134 48.61 9.87 -2.59
CA THR A 134 47.98 10.63 -1.51
C THR A 134 48.69 11.95 -1.17
N GLN A 135 49.99 12.09 -1.46
CA GLN A 135 50.72 13.35 -1.23
C GLN A 135 50.34 14.48 -2.20
N LYS A 136 50.19 14.20 -3.50
CA LYS A 136 49.95 15.23 -4.53
C LYS A 136 48.77 16.18 -4.24
N PRO A 137 47.57 15.71 -3.84
CA PRO A 137 46.47 16.62 -3.52
C PRO A 137 46.69 17.40 -2.22
N VAL A 138 47.37 16.83 -1.22
CA VAL A 138 47.68 17.53 0.05
C VAL A 138 48.69 18.64 -0.20
N ASP A 139 49.71 18.38 -1.00
CA ASP A 139 50.74 19.36 -1.36
C ASP A 139 50.15 20.52 -2.20
N TRP A 140 49.23 20.22 -3.11
CA TRP A 140 48.54 21.24 -3.93
C TRP A 140 47.63 22.14 -3.10
N VAL A 141 46.93 21.59 -2.11
CA VAL A 141 46.09 22.36 -1.17
C VAL A 141 46.96 23.24 -0.25
N CYS A 142 48.04 22.69 0.31
CA CYS A 142 48.99 23.48 1.11
C CYS A 142 49.64 24.61 0.29
N ALA A 143 49.99 24.35 -0.97
CA ALA A 143 50.55 25.37 -1.87
C ALA A 143 49.55 26.48 -2.22
N PHE A 144 48.25 26.15 -2.32
CA PHE A 144 47.20 27.12 -2.62
C PHE A 144 46.81 27.99 -1.42
N ILE A 145 46.90 27.47 -0.20
CA ILE A 145 46.63 28.24 1.04
C ILE A 145 47.75 29.24 1.36
N GLN A 146 48.96 29.01 0.83
CA GLN A 146 50.14 29.80 1.12
C GLN A 146 50.40 30.93 0.10
N HIS A 147 49.47 31.15 -0.84
CA HIS A 147 49.54 32.16 -1.88
C HIS A 147 48.34 33.11 -1.84
#